data_AF-A0A952RYN2-F1
#
_entry.id   AF-A0A952RYN2-F1
#
_cell.length_a   1.000
_cell.length_b   1.000
_cell.length_c   1.000
_cell.angle_alpha   90.00
_cell.angle_beta   90.00
_cell.angle_gamma   90.00
#
_symmetry.space_group_name_H-M   'P 1'
#
loop_
_entity.id
_entity.type
_entity.pdbx_description
1 polymer ?
#
loop_
_entity_poly.entity_id
_entity_poly.type
_entity_poly.pdbx_seq_one_letter_code
_entity_poly.pdbx_strand_id
1 'polypeptide(L)'
;MSITRLKNVPLLSQPSTGVCWFKSAQMVYAWSKATGKGSMKDPMSDAGFKTRYENNGDWWGGHNGILAKTFNMKTHSKVDMSLSGLNSFLPTHGPIWTGLRKNWGGHSHGHVVVIFGVADTGVLINDPEPMHRGTEMWLTWEQINKAIAGITDADYQFLTAA
;
A
#
# COMPACT_ATOMS: atom_id res chain seq x y z
N MET A 1 -16.52 16.69 -9.49
CA MET A 1 -15.95 15.80 -8.45
C MET A 1 -14.61 16.36 -8.02
N SER A 2 -14.46 16.69 -6.73
CA SER A 2 -13.16 17.10 -6.19
C SER A 2 -12.40 15.85 -5.78
N ILE A 3 -11.21 15.64 -6.35
CA ILE A 3 -10.34 14.52 -6.03
C ILE A 3 -9.17 15.05 -5.21
N THR A 4 -9.00 14.53 -4.00
CA THR A 4 -7.75 14.69 -3.25
C THR A 4 -6.79 13.60 -3.74
N ARG A 5 -5.66 14.00 -4.32
CA ARG A 5 -4.62 13.08 -4.79
C ARG A 5 -3.26 13.54 -4.29
N LEU A 6 -2.55 12.64 -3.62
CA LEU A 6 -1.16 12.87 -3.29
C LEU A 6 -0.31 12.88 -4.56
N LYS A 7 0.51 13.92 -4.72
CA LYS A 7 1.50 13.99 -5.80
C LYS A 7 2.71 13.13 -5.45
N ASN A 8 3.49 12.78 -6.47
CA ASN A 8 4.77 12.05 -6.33
C ASN A 8 4.67 10.65 -5.74
N VAL A 9 3.51 9.98 -5.85
CA VAL A 9 3.37 8.55 -5.52
C VAL A 9 3.54 7.76 -6.81
N PRO A 10 4.71 7.13 -7.05
CA PRO A 10 4.94 6.41 -8.30
C PRO A 10 4.15 5.09 -8.32
N LEU A 11 3.75 4.67 -9.51
CA LEU A 11 3.29 3.31 -9.77
C LEU A 11 4.52 2.43 -10.08
N LEU A 12 4.77 1.44 -9.24
CA LEU A 12 5.83 0.44 -9.43
C LEU A 12 5.21 -0.95 -9.62
N SER A 13 5.43 -1.56 -10.78
CA SER A 13 4.93 -2.91 -11.05
C SER A 13 5.74 -3.98 -10.32
N GLN A 14 5.08 -5.07 -9.93
CA GLN A 14 5.75 -6.26 -9.43
C GLN A 14 6.31 -7.10 -10.59
N PRO A 15 7.56 -7.59 -10.53
CA PRO A 15 8.10 -8.45 -11.57
C PRO A 15 7.61 -9.91 -11.49
N SER A 16 7.03 -10.31 -10.36
CA SER A 16 6.63 -11.69 -10.07
C SER A 16 5.41 -11.69 -9.15
N THR A 17 4.76 -12.84 -8.96
CA THR A 17 3.46 -12.95 -8.26
C THR A 17 3.51 -12.68 -6.76
N GLY A 18 4.66 -12.86 -6.09
CA GLY A 18 4.76 -12.85 -4.62
C GLY A 18 5.37 -11.59 -3.99
N VAL A 19 5.51 -10.49 -4.73
CA VAL A 19 6.30 -9.33 -4.28
C VAL A 19 5.53 -8.00 -4.28
N CYS A 20 4.19 -8.06 -4.26
CA CYS A 20 3.31 -6.90 -4.12
C CYS A 20 3.63 -6.06 -2.87
N TRP A 21 3.90 -6.75 -1.75
CA TRP A 21 4.25 -6.17 -0.46
C TRP A 21 5.49 -5.26 -0.56
N PHE A 22 6.54 -5.74 -1.25
CA PHE A 22 7.81 -5.03 -1.38
C PHE A 22 7.68 -3.85 -2.34
N LYS A 23 7.02 -4.05 -3.49
CA LYS A 23 6.80 -2.95 -4.45
C LYS A 23 5.94 -1.84 -3.90
N SER A 24 4.86 -2.18 -3.21
CA SER A 24 4.04 -1.19 -2.51
C SER A 24 4.85 -0.43 -1.45
N ALA A 25 5.76 -1.10 -0.72
CA ALA A 25 6.65 -0.42 0.22
C ALA A 25 7.63 0.53 -0.51
N GLN A 26 8.18 0.13 -1.65
CA GLN A 26 9.02 1.00 -2.49
C GLN A 26 8.27 2.23 -3.02
N MET A 27 6.96 2.13 -3.32
CA MET A 27 6.16 3.29 -3.73
C MET A 27 6.02 4.31 -2.58
N VAL A 28 5.74 3.84 -1.36
CA VAL A 28 5.65 4.71 -0.17
C VAL A 28 7.00 5.33 0.16
N TYR A 29 8.08 4.55 0.10
CA TYR A 29 9.46 5.06 0.25
C TYR A 29 9.80 6.13 -0.79
N ALA A 30 9.50 5.87 -2.07
CA ALA A 30 9.80 6.80 -3.15
C ALA A 30 9.03 8.13 -2.98
N TRP A 31 7.77 8.07 -2.54
CA TRP A 31 7.01 9.27 -2.18
C TRP A 31 7.65 10.02 -1.00
N SER A 32 8.01 9.30 0.07
CA SER A 32 8.64 9.88 1.27
C SER A 32 9.92 10.62 0.90
N LYS A 33 10.78 9.98 0.10
CA LYS A 33 12.02 10.54 -0.44
C LYS A 33 11.76 11.78 -1.32
N ALA A 34 10.80 11.69 -2.25
CA ALA A 34 10.51 12.77 -3.19
C ALA A 34 9.90 14.03 -2.54
N THR A 35 9.24 13.86 -1.39
CA THR A 35 8.58 14.96 -0.67
C THR A 35 9.35 15.45 0.55
N GLY A 36 10.39 14.72 0.98
CA GLY A 36 11.05 14.95 2.27
C GLY A 36 10.14 14.68 3.48
N LYS A 37 8.96 14.07 3.27
CA LYS A 37 8.01 13.76 4.34
C LYS A 37 8.24 12.34 4.84
N GLY A 38 8.50 12.26 6.14
CA GLY A 38 8.73 11.01 6.85
C GLY A 38 10.17 10.51 6.75
N SER A 39 10.43 9.38 7.39
CA SER A 39 11.77 8.84 7.67
C SER A 39 11.91 7.37 7.28
N MET A 40 11.09 6.91 6.33
CA MET A 40 11.11 5.53 5.85
C MET A 40 12.48 5.19 5.25
N LYS A 41 13.03 4.05 5.66
CA LYS A 41 14.27 3.50 5.11
C LYS A 41 13.99 2.87 3.74
N ASP A 42 14.99 2.90 2.86
CA ASP A 42 14.91 2.20 1.58
C ASP A 42 14.68 0.70 1.84
N PRO A 43 13.59 0.09 1.33
CA PRO A 43 13.36 -1.35 1.47
C PRO A 43 14.53 -2.22 0.94
N MET A 44 15.31 -1.72 -0.03
CA MET A 44 16.48 -2.42 -0.57
C MET A 44 17.71 -2.37 0.34
N SER A 45 17.71 -1.51 1.37
CA SER A 45 18.84 -1.36 2.29
C SER A 45 18.92 -2.48 3.34
N ASP A 46 17.84 -3.21 3.57
CA ASP A 46 17.84 -4.39 4.43
C ASP A 46 18.13 -5.66 3.62
N ALA A 47 19.22 -6.36 3.95
CA ALA A 47 19.68 -7.52 3.21
C ALA A 47 18.70 -8.71 3.27
N GLY A 48 17.98 -8.89 4.38
CA GLY A 48 17.02 -9.99 4.54
C GLY A 48 15.78 -9.78 3.67
N PHE A 49 15.22 -8.57 3.71
CA PHE A 49 14.09 -8.20 2.86
C PHE A 49 14.45 -8.16 1.37
N LYS A 50 15.64 -7.66 1.03
CA LYS A 50 16.18 -7.72 -0.34
C LYS A 50 16.27 -9.18 -0.83
N THR A 51 16.89 -10.05 -0.04
CA THR A 51 17.03 -11.48 -0.38
C THR A 51 15.67 -12.14 -0.57
N ARG A 52 14.70 -11.85 0.31
CA ARG A 52 13.33 -12.36 0.17
C ARG A 52 12.68 -11.91 -1.12
N TYR A 53 12.78 -10.62 -1.44
CA TYR A 53 12.27 -10.05 -2.69
C TYR A 53 12.91 -10.71 -3.92
N GLU A 54 14.24 -10.83 -3.95
CA GLU A 54 15.00 -11.41 -5.06
C GLU A 54 14.65 -12.90 -5.27
N ASN A 55 14.31 -13.62 -4.20
CA ASN A 55 13.88 -15.01 -4.24
C ASN A 55 12.37 -15.21 -4.48
N ASN A 56 11.64 -14.15 -4.86
CA ASN A 56 10.18 -14.17 -5.02
C ASN A 56 9.43 -14.70 -3.78
N GLY A 57 9.96 -14.39 -2.59
CA GLY A 57 9.38 -14.82 -1.32
C GLY A 57 8.12 -14.03 -0.99
N ASP A 58 7.00 -14.74 -0.89
CA ASP A 58 5.72 -14.17 -0.48
C ASP A 58 5.77 -13.63 0.94
N TRP A 59 4.80 -12.77 1.29
CA TRP A 59 4.72 -12.11 2.58
C TRP A 59 3.38 -12.37 3.26
N TRP A 60 3.44 -12.99 4.43
CA TRP A 60 2.25 -13.22 5.24
C TRP A 60 1.86 -11.97 6.03
N GLY A 61 0.57 -11.62 5.99
CA GLY A 61 0.05 -10.41 6.63
C GLY A 61 0.27 -10.33 8.14
N GLY A 62 0.41 -11.47 8.83
CA GLY A 62 0.71 -11.51 10.27
C GLY A 62 2.12 -11.03 10.64
N HIS A 63 2.95 -10.65 9.67
CA HIS A 63 4.29 -10.11 9.90
C HIS A 63 4.44 -8.63 9.56
N ASN A 64 3.38 -7.91 9.21
CA ASN A 64 3.48 -6.52 8.76
C ASN A 64 4.13 -5.59 9.80
N GLY A 65 4.05 -5.90 11.10
CA GLY A 65 4.77 -5.18 12.15
C GLY A 65 6.29 -5.29 12.06
N ILE A 66 6.83 -6.44 11.61
CA ILE A 66 8.27 -6.62 11.37
C ILE A 66 8.70 -5.74 10.20
N LEU A 67 7.94 -5.76 9.10
CA LEU A 67 8.17 -4.90 7.95
C LEU A 67 8.15 -3.42 8.35
N ALA A 68 7.13 -3.01 9.09
CA ALA A 68 6.98 -1.63 9.54
C ALA A 68 8.17 -1.19 10.40
N LYS A 69 8.59 -2.02 11.35
CA LYS A 69 9.76 -1.74 12.19
C LYS A 69 11.06 -1.64 11.36
N THR A 70 11.30 -2.59 10.47
CA THR A 70 12.55 -2.64 9.69
C THR A 70 12.66 -1.46 8.72
N PHE A 71 11.58 -1.12 8.03
CA PHE A 71 11.55 0.00 7.09
C PHE A 71 11.29 1.35 7.74
N ASN A 72 11.13 1.42 9.06
CA ASN A 72 10.75 2.63 9.78
C ASN A 72 9.46 3.25 9.22
N MET A 73 8.41 2.43 9.15
CA MET A 73 7.04 2.84 8.80
C MET A 73 6.22 3.01 10.07
N LYS A 74 5.21 3.88 10.00
CA LYS A 74 4.21 4.02 11.05
C LYS A 74 3.07 3.03 10.84
N THR A 75 2.72 2.31 11.90
CA THR A 75 1.54 1.44 11.91
C THR A 75 0.30 2.22 12.33
N HIS A 76 -0.83 1.94 11.69
CA HIS A 76 -2.12 2.48 12.06
C HIS A 76 -3.08 1.31 12.29
N SER A 77 -3.56 1.15 13.53
CA SER A 77 -4.50 0.08 13.88
C SER A 77 -5.86 0.24 13.19
N LYS A 78 -6.22 1.49 12.82
CA LYS A 78 -7.42 1.81 12.07
C LYS A 78 -7.19 3.06 11.22
N VAL A 79 -7.76 3.06 10.02
CA VAL A 79 -7.93 4.25 9.17
C VAL A 79 -9.42 4.42 8.92
N ASP A 80 -9.92 5.65 9.03
CA ASP A 80 -11.28 5.98 8.63
C ASP A 80 -11.37 6.01 7.10
N MET A 81 -11.95 4.94 6.53
CA MET A 81 -12.14 4.73 5.09
C MET A 81 -13.35 5.48 4.52
N SER A 82 -13.69 6.64 5.07
CA SER A 82 -14.66 7.60 4.52
C SER A 82 -13.97 8.69 3.70
N LEU A 83 -14.74 9.43 2.90
CA LEU A 83 -14.24 10.61 2.18
C LEU A 83 -13.57 11.61 3.12
N SER A 84 -14.25 11.96 4.22
CA SER A 84 -13.74 12.92 5.22
C SER A 84 -12.49 12.38 5.91
N GLY A 85 -12.52 11.12 6.34
CA GLY A 85 -11.40 10.48 7.01
C GLY A 85 -10.13 10.50 6.16
N LEU A 86 -10.23 10.05 4.91
CA LEU A 86 -9.09 10.02 3.99
C LEU A 86 -8.65 11.42 3.52
N ASN A 87 -9.57 12.38 3.38
CA ASN A 87 -9.23 13.78 3.08
C ASN A 87 -8.38 14.42 4.18
N SER A 88 -8.60 14.04 5.45
CA SER A 88 -7.76 14.48 6.57
C SER A 88 -6.49 13.64 6.71
N PHE A 89 -6.58 12.33 6.47
CA PHE A 89 -5.49 11.38 6.69
C PHE A 89 -4.36 11.54 5.66
N LEU A 90 -4.69 11.50 4.36
CA LEU A 90 -3.69 11.45 3.28
C LEU A 90 -2.74 12.67 3.29
N PRO A 91 -3.20 13.93 3.43
CA PRO A 91 -2.29 15.09 3.46
C PRO A 91 -1.33 15.08 4.65
N THR A 92 -1.77 14.49 5.76
CA THR A 92 -1.05 14.43 7.04
C THR A 92 -0.04 13.30 7.07
N HIS A 93 -0.43 12.10 6.65
CA HIS A 93 0.37 10.88 6.81
C HIS A 93 0.99 10.36 5.51
N GLY A 94 0.53 10.82 4.35
CA GLY A 94 0.98 10.32 3.05
C GLY A 94 0.18 9.12 2.55
N PRO A 95 0.72 8.42 1.52
CA PRO A 95 0.07 7.27 0.92
C PRO A 95 0.09 6.07 1.85
N ILE A 96 -0.93 5.23 1.75
CA ILE A 96 -1.18 4.12 2.67
C ILE A 96 -0.82 2.81 1.99
N TRP A 97 0.25 2.17 2.44
CA TRP A 97 0.50 0.76 2.16
C TRP A 97 -0.58 -0.06 2.87
N THR A 98 -1.35 -0.82 2.11
CA THR A 98 -2.54 -1.52 2.64
C THR A 98 -2.54 -2.98 2.22
N GLY A 99 -2.49 -3.87 3.20
CA GLY A 99 -2.80 -5.29 2.99
C GLY A 99 -4.31 -5.48 2.83
N LEU A 100 -4.75 -6.22 1.82
CA LEU A 100 -6.16 -6.50 1.58
C LEU A 100 -6.36 -7.81 0.82
N ARG A 101 -7.62 -8.26 0.71
CA ARG A 101 -7.97 -9.35 -0.18
C ARG A 101 -8.45 -8.78 -1.50
N LYS A 102 -7.59 -8.85 -2.52
CA LYS A 102 -7.94 -8.43 -3.88
C LYS A 102 -9.17 -9.19 -4.34
N ASN A 103 -10.13 -8.49 -4.92
CA ASN A 103 -11.42 -9.04 -5.36
C ASN A 103 -11.91 -8.41 -6.68
N TRP A 104 -11.00 -7.77 -7.42
CA TRP A 104 -11.24 -7.13 -8.71
C TRP A 104 -10.38 -7.76 -9.81
N GLY A 105 -10.74 -7.50 -11.06
CA GLY A 105 -10.00 -8.00 -12.23
C GLY A 105 -10.03 -9.53 -12.37
N GLY A 106 -11.01 -10.22 -11.78
CA GLY A 106 -11.11 -11.68 -11.81
C GLY A 106 -10.21 -12.41 -10.81
N HIS A 107 -9.59 -11.70 -9.87
CA HIS A 107 -8.65 -12.26 -8.90
C HIS A 107 -9.27 -12.38 -7.49
N SER A 108 -8.79 -13.35 -6.70
CA SER A 108 -9.15 -13.51 -5.28
C SER A 108 -7.99 -14.05 -4.45
N HIS A 109 -7.14 -13.15 -3.95
CA HIS A 109 -5.95 -13.51 -3.16
C HIS A 109 -5.54 -12.39 -2.20
N GLY A 110 -4.68 -12.72 -1.23
CA GLY A 110 -4.03 -11.72 -0.38
C GLY A 110 -3.12 -10.84 -1.23
N HIS A 111 -3.21 -9.52 -1.05
CA HIS A 111 -2.52 -8.56 -1.90
C HIS A 111 -2.19 -7.28 -1.15
N VAL A 112 -1.27 -6.50 -1.69
CA VAL A 112 -0.90 -5.20 -1.14
C VAL A 112 -0.96 -4.14 -2.23
N VAL A 113 -1.67 -3.06 -1.94
CA VAL A 113 -1.76 -1.87 -2.80
C VAL A 113 -1.39 -0.62 -2.03
N VAL A 114 -1.25 0.51 -2.74
CA VAL A 114 -1.04 1.82 -2.13
C VAL A 114 -2.23 2.73 -2.39
N ILE A 115 -2.94 3.14 -1.35
CA ILE A 115 -4.01 4.16 -1.44
C ILE A 115 -3.35 5.54 -1.41
N PHE A 116 -3.65 6.39 -2.37
CA PHE A 116 -3.03 7.72 -2.47
C PHE A 116 -3.94 8.83 -2.98
N GLY A 117 -5.22 8.53 -3.18
CA GLY A 117 -6.23 9.54 -3.45
C GLY A 117 -7.63 9.11 -3.04
N VAL A 118 -8.54 10.08 -2.97
CA VAL A 118 -9.92 9.90 -2.53
C VAL A 118 -10.84 10.91 -3.21
N ALA A 119 -12.08 10.49 -3.47
CA ALA A 119 -13.21 11.35 -3.82
C ALA A 119 -14.52 10.74 -3.32
N ASP A 120 -15.63 11.43 -3.55
CA ASP A 120 -16.99 11.03 -3.17
C ASP A 120 -17.38 9.60 -3.60
N THR A 121 -16.82 9.09 -4.69
CA THR A 121 -17.13 7.76 -5.21
C THR A 121 -16.20 6.64 -4.74
N GLY A 122 -15.08 6.95 -4.07
CA GLY A 122 -14.11 5.93 -3.66
C GLY A 122 -12.67 6.41 -3.51
N VAL A 123 -11.74 5.49 -3.77
CA VAL A 123 -10.30 5.71 -3.59
C VAL A 123 -9.52 5.47 -4.87
N LEU A 124 -8.41 6.20 -5.02
CA LEU A 124 -7.40 5.96 -6.05
C LEU A 124 -6.27 5.12 -5.44
N ILE A 125 -5.95 4.00 -6.11
CA ILE A 125 -4.90 3.08 -5.69
C ILE A 125 -3.84 2.88 -6.77
N ASN A 126 -2.61 2.61 -6.34
CA ASN A 126 -1.59 1.97 -7.15
C ASN A 126 -1.53 0.48 -6.78
N ASP A 127 -1.93 -0.35 -7.73
CA ASP A 127 -1.83 -1.81 -7.68
C ASP A 127 -0.53 -2.23 -8.41
N PRO A 128 0.41 -2.94 -7.74
CA PRO A 128 1.60 -3.45 -8.42
C PRO A 128 1.30 -4.48 -9.53
N GLU A 129 0.10 -5.05 -9.57
CA GLU A 129 -0.39 -5.94 -10.62
C GLU A 129 -1.07 -5.19 -11.79
N PRO A 130 -1.08 -5.75 -13.02
CA PRO A 130 -0.46 -7.03 -13.40
C PRO A 130 1.06 -6.92 -13.48
N MET A 131 1.75 -8.07 -13.41
CA MET A 131 3.21 -8.12 -13.40
C MET A 131 3.81 -7.31 -14.56
N HIS A 132 4.92 -6.63 -14.28
CA HIS A 132 5.65 -5.74 -15.20
C HIS A 132 4.89 -4.50 -15.71
N ARG A 133 3.59 -4.36 -15.42
CA ARG A 133 2.79 -3.21 -15.84
C ARG A 133 2.31 -2.35 -14.69
N GLY A 134 1.78 -2.98 -13.63
CA GLY A 134 1.03 -2.29 -12.59
C GLY A 134 -0.25 -1.65 -13.13
N THR A 135 -1.09 -1.18 -12.22
CA THR A 135 -2.32 -0.47 -12.54
C THR A 135 -2.58 0.64 -11.53
N GLU A 136 -2.70 1.87 -12.01
CA GLU A 136 -3.40 2.92 -11.27
C GLU A 136 -4.89 2.76 -11.52
N MET A 137 -5.70 2.62 -10.49
CA MET A 137 -7.15 2.44 -10.66
C MET A 137 -7.99 3.06 -9.56
N TRP A 138 -9.22 3.40 -9.95
CA TRP A 138 -10.26 3.83 -9.05
C TRP A 138 -11.04 2.62 -8.53
N LEU A 139 -11.18 2.51 -7.21
CA LEU A 139 -12.05 1.55 -6.56
C LEU A 139 -13.20 2.28 -5.89
N THR A 140 -14.42 1.78 -6.07
CA THR A 140 -15.58 2.30 -5.34
C THR A 140 -15.46 2.03 -3.85
N TRP A 141 -16.21 2.76 -3.04
CA TRP A 141 -16.28 2.50 -1.59
C TRP A 141 -16.63 1.06 -1.26
N GLU A 142 -17.58 0.46 -1.99
CA GLU A 142 -17.95 -0.94 -1.80
C GLU A 142 -16.77 -1.87 -2.10
N GLN A 143 -16.05 -1.65 -3.20
CA GLN A 143 -14.92 -2.48 -3.60
C GLN A 143 -13.78 -2.43 -2.59
N ILE A 144 -13.35 -1.23 -2.19
CA ILE A 144 -12.22 -1.09 -1.26
C ILE A 144 -12.58 -1.61 0.14
N ASN A 145 -13.79 -1.34 0.64
CA ASN A 145 -14.21 -1.81 1.97
C ASN A 145 -14.35 -3.33 2.00
N LYS A 146 -14.89 -3.94 0.94
CA LYS A 146 -14.95 -5.40 0.80
C LYS A 146 -13.55 -6.03 0.76
N ALA A 147 -12.60 -5.39 0.08
CA ALA A 147 -11.23 -5.88 -0.01
C ALA A 147 -10.50 -5.81 1.33
N ILE A 148 -10.62 -4.67 2.04
CA ILE A 148 -10.04 -4.46 3.36
C ILE A 148 -10.60 -5.47 4.37
N ALA A 149 -11.91 -5.67 4.40
CA ALA A 149 -12.56 -6.63 5.29
C ALA A 149 -12.21 -8.10 5.00
N GLY A 150 -11.65 -8.39 3.82
CA GLY A 150 -11.32 -9.76 3.40
C GLY A 150 -9.98 -10.29 3.93
N ILE A 151 -9.18 -9.47 4.61
CA ILE A 151 -8.02 -9.92 5.41
C ILE A 151 -8.39 -9.87 6.89
N THR A 152 -8.15 -10.96 7.60
CA THR A 152 -8.53 -11.12 9.02
C THR A 152 -7.36 -11.50 9.92
N ASP A 153 -6.19 -11.79 9.34
CA ASP A 153 -5.02 -12.37 10.01
C ASP A 153 -3.80 -11.44 9.99
N ALA A 154 -3.92 -10.22 9.48
CA ALA A 154 -2.84 -9.23 9.51
C ALA A 154 -2.69 -8.60 10.89
N ASP A 155 -1.45 -8.49 11.38
CA ASP A 155 -1.14 -7.81 12.64
C ASP A 155 -1.30 -6.28 12.51
N TYR A 156 -0.95 -5.74 11.34
CA TYR A 156 -1.23 -4.37 10.93
C TYR A 156 -1.66 -4.33 9.47
N GLN A 157 -2.75 -3.62 9.18
CA GLN A 157 -3.27 -3.52 7.82
C GLN A 157 -2.83 -2.26 7.09
N PHE A 158 -2.66 -1.15 7.81
CA PHE A 158 -2.40 0.16 7.24
C PHE A 158 -1.05 0.70 7.73
N LEU A 159 -0.14 0.93 6.79
CA LEU A 159 1.21 1.45 7.07
C LEU A 159 1.46 2.71 6.24
N THR A 160 2.18 3.69 6.82
CA THR A 160 2.65 4.88 6.11
C THR A 160 4.15 5.09 6.37
N ALA A 161 4.79 6.01 5.65
CA ALA A 161 6.09 6.50 6.08
C ALA A 161 5.98 7.07 7.52
N ALA A 162 7.01 6.88 8.35
CA ALA A 162 7.05 7.37 9.73
C ALA A 162 7.31 8.87 9.82
#